data_AF-A0A8H3HNZ3-F1
#
_entry.id   AF-A0A8H3HNZ3-F1
#
_cell.length_a   1.000
_cell.length_b   1.000
_cell.length_c   1.000
_cell.angle_alpha   90.00
_cell.angle_beta   90.00
_cell.angle_gamma   90.00
#
_symmetry.space_group_name_H-M   'P 1'
#
loop_
_entity.id
_entity.type
_entity.pdbx_description
1 polymer ?
#
loop_
_entity_poly.entity_id
_entity_poly.type
_entity_poly.pdbx_seq_one_letter_code
_entity_poly.pdbx_strand_id
1 'polypeptide(L)'
;MGRYWHFLVFSPLISAVASGLLFGLNNADTSNARLAGFQILLGVGLGGSLQNVIIAIQAEYNHDAKMIPQATSLVTFTQLGGGIIGVAIAGAVFANKLASSLFEIAPNFPAEVAEGVRQSVTIIYTLPPDQQVVVIQAYVRALNYVYLVGVPVCIVASLAAL
;
A
#
# COMPACT_ATOMS: atom_id res chain seq x y z
N MET A 1 4.58 -30.48 -5.63
CA MET A 1 5.28 -29.21 -5.35
C MET A 1 5.97 -28.74 -6.63
N GLY A 2 5.58 -27.62 -7.27
CA GLY A 2 6.39 -27.15 -8.42
C GLY A 2 5.83 -26.14 -9.42
N ARG A 3 4.53 -25.76 -9.41
CA ARG A 3 4.02 -24.75 -10.36
C ARG A 3 3.55 -23.43 -9.70
N TYR A 4 2.91 -23.53 -8.53
CA TYR A 4 2.38 -22.40 -7.77
C TYR A 4 3.45 -21.60 -7.00
N TRP A 5 4.59 -22.22 -6.66
CA TRP A 5 5.71 -21.57 -5.96
C TRP A 5 6.27 -20.38 -6.76
N HIS A 6 6.42 -20.51 -8.08
CA HIS A 6 6.88 -19.41 -8.93
C HIS A 6 5.92 -18.23 -8.89
N PHE A 7 4.61 -18.47 -8.93
CA PHE A 7 3.62 -17.41 -8.86
C PHE A 7 3.58 -16.71 -7.49
N LEU A 8 3.80 -17.45 -6.40
CA LEU A 8 3.91 -16.91 -5.04
C LEU A 8 5.11 -15.97 -4.87
N VAL A 9 6.21 -16.20 -5.59
CA VAL A 9 7.41 -15.35 -5.53
C VAL A 9 7.36 -14.20 -6.55
N PHE A 10 6.87 -14.44 -7.77
CA PHE A 10 6.85 -13.42 -8.83
C PHE A 10 5.81 -12.32 -8.60
N SER A 11 4.65 -12.66 -8.02
CA SER A 11 3.55 -11.70 -7.82
C SER A 11 3.90 -10.56 -6.83
N PRO A 12 4.53 -10.81 -5.66
CA PRO A 12 4.99 -9.72 -4.79
C PRO A 12 6.18 -8.93 -5.37
N LEU A 13 7.02 -9.53 -6.22
CA LEU A 13 8.06 -8.80 -6.97
C LEU A 13 7.47 -7.82 -7.98
N ILE A 14 6.37 -8.19 -8.67
CA ILE A 14 5.63 -7.28 -9.56
C ILE A 14 5.05 -6.11 -8.76
N SER A 15 4.48 -6.36 -7.57
CA SER A 15 3.99 -5.31 -6.67
C SER A 15 5.11 -4.39 -6.16
N ALA A 16 6.31 -4.92 -5.90
CA ALA A 16 7.47 -4.13 -5.52
C ALA A 16 7.94 -3.21 -6.67
N VAL A 17 7.99 -3.72 -7.90
CA VAL A 17 8.32 -2.92 -9.09
C VAL A 17 7.25 -1.85 -9.35
N ALA A 18 5.97 -2.19 -9.24
CA ALA A 18 4.87 -1.22 -9.38
C ALA A 18 4.94 -0.11 -8.32
N SER A 19 5.29 -0.46 -7.08
CA SER A 19 5.48 0.52 -5.99
C SER A 19 6.70 1.41 -6.23
N GLY A 20 7.80 0.86 -6.76
CA GLY A 20 8.98 1.65 -7.17
C GLY A 20 8.69 2.59 -8.34
N LEU A 21 7.87 2.18 -9.30
CA LEU A 21 7.42 3.02 -10.41
C LEU A 21 6.51 4.16 -9.93
N LEU A 22 5.64 3.90 -8.96
CA LEU A 22 4.82 4.95 -8.30
C LEU A 22 5.69 5.94 -7.52
N PHE A 23 6.72 5.46 -6.81
CA PHE A 23 7.66 6.33 -6.09
C PHE A 23 8.45 7.28 -7.02
N GLY A 24 8.69 6.87 -8.27
CA GLY A 24 9.36 7.70 -9.28
C GLY A 24 8.50 8.83 -9.87
N LEU A 25 7.19 8.86 -9.60
CA LEU A 25 6.28 9.90 -10.10
C LEU A 25 6.23 11.10 -9.14
N ASN A 26 7.24 11.96 -9.23
CA ASN A 26 7.38 13.14 -8.37
C ASN A 26 7.03 14.48 -9.06
N ASN A 27 6.49 14.43 -10.28
CA ASN A 27 6.22 15.63 -11.07
C ASN A 27 4.73 15.98 -11.08
N ALA A 28 4.43 17.26 -10.83
CA ALA A 28 3.06 17.82 -10.83
C ALA A 28 2.33 17.69 -12.19
N ASP A 29 3.06 17.43 -13.28
CA ASP A 29 2.54 17.17 -14.64
C ASP A 29 2.25 15.68 -14.94
N THR A 30 2.30 14.82 -13.93
CA THR A 30 2.04 13.39 -14.15
C THR A 30 0.58 13.17 -14.53
N SER A 31 0.34 12.72 -15.76
CA SER A 31 -1.00 12.39 -16.25
C SER A 31 -1.69 11.37 -15.33
N ASN A 32 -2.93 11.66 -14.93
CA ASN A 32 -3.79 10.78 -14.14
C ASN A 32 -3.91 9.36 -14.74
N ALA A 33 -3.81 9.24 -16.07
CA ALA A 33 -3.82 7.95 -16.76
C ALA A 33 -2.61 7.07 -16.40
N ARG A 34 -1.45 7.68 -16.13
CA ARG A 34 -0.21 6.97 -15.76
C ARG A 34 -0.26 6.48 -14.32
N LEU A 35 -0.82 7.28 -13.41
CA LEU A 35 -1.10 6.89 -12.03
C LEU A 35 -2.10 5.72 -12.00
N ALA A 36 -3.20 5.83 -12.74
CA ALA A 36 -4.19 4.75 -12.86
C ALA A 36 -3.56 3.47 -13.42
N GLY A 37 -2.71 3.58 -14.45
CA GLY A 37 -2.01 2.42 -15.03
C GLY A 37 -1.12 1.69 -14.03
N PHE A 38 -0.39 2.42 -13.18
CA PHE A 38 0.45 1.80 -12.15
C PHE A 38 -0.35 1.23 -10.98
N GLN A 39 -1.47 1.85 -10.60
CA GLN A 39 -2.40 1.28 -9.62
C GLN A 39 -3.05 -0.01 -10.12
N ILE A 40 -3.37 -0.10 -11.41
CA ILE A 40 -3.86 -1.34 -12.04
C ILE A 40 -2.78 -2.42 -11.96
N LEU A 41 -1.53 -2.12 -12.32
CA LEU A 41 -0.40 -3.05 -12.21
C LEU A 41 -0.20 -3.55 -10.77
N LEU A 42 -0.26 -2.65 -9.79
CA LEU A 42 -0.18 -2.99 -8.37
C LEU A 42 -1.37 -3.86 -7.93
N GLY A 43 -2.57 -3.56 -8.40
CA GLY A 43 -3.78 -4.34 -8.14
C GLY A 43 -3.70 -5.76 -8.73
N VAL A 44 -3.16 -5.90 -9.94
CA VAL A 44 -2.94 -7.22 -10.57
C VAL A 44 -1.91 -8.04 -9.80
N GLY A 45 -0.79 -7.43 -9.38
CA GLY A 45 0.23 -8.09 -8.58
C GLY A 45 -0.28 -8.52 -7.20
N LEU A 46 -1.01 -7.65 -6.49
CA LEU A 46 -1.60 -8.00 -5.20
C LEU A 46 -2.70 -9.05 -5.34
N GLY A 47 -3.64 -8.87 -6.27
CA GLY A 47 -4.74 -9.81 -6.47
C GLY A 47 -4.26 -11.21 -6.86
N GLY A 48 -3.24 -11.28 -7.72
CA GLY A 48 -2.58 -12.54 -8.08
C GLY A 48 -1.97 -13.26 -6.88
N SER A 49 -1.34 -12.52 -5.96
CA SER A 49 -0.76 -13.11 -4.74
C SER A 49 -1.85 -13.69 -3.84
N LEU A 50 -2.93 -12.94 -3.59
CA LEU A 50 -4.00 -13.35 -2.69
C LEU A 50 -4.67 -14.65 -3.17
N GLN A 51 -4.97 -14.73 -4.47
CA GLN A 51 -5.62 -15.92 -5.02
C GLN A 51 -4.69 -17.14 -5.05
N ASN A 52 -3.40 -16.93 -5.35
CA ASN A 52 -2.43 -18.05 -5.43
C ASN A 52 -2.13 -18.69 -4.08
N VAL A 53 -2.12 -17.94 -2.98
CA VAL A 53 -1.93 -18.51 -1.62
C VAL A 53 -3.05 -19.50 -1.29
N ILE A 54 -4.29 -19.15 -1.63
CA ILE A 54 -5.45 -20.01 -1.42
C ILE A 54 -5.36 -21.28 -2.28
N ILE A 55 -4.96 -21.16 -3.54
CA ILE A 55 -4.81 -22.32 -4.43
C ILE A 55 -3.68 -23.24 -3.92
N ALA A 56 -2.58 -22.67 -3.41
CA ALA A 56 -1.45 -23.44 -2.88
C ALA A 56 -1.85 -24.25 -1.65
N ILE A 57 -2.56 -23.65 -0.68
CA ILE A 57 -2.98 -24.38 0.53
C ILE A 57 -4.00 -25.47 0.20
N GLN A 58 -4.92 -25.20 -0.73
CA GLN A 58 -5.90 -26.21 -1.19
C GLN A 58 -5.21 -27.37 -1.91
N ALA A 59 -4.19 -27.09 -2.73
CA ALA A 59 -3.43 -28.11 -3.45
C ALA A 59 -2.60 -29.00 -2.50
N GLU A 60 -2.05 -28.44 -1.43
CA GLU A 60 -1.28 -29.18 -0.42
C GLU A 60 -2.17 -30.21 0.31
N TYR A 61 -3.38 -29.80 0.71
CA TYR A 61 -4.35 -30.66 1.39
C TYR A 61 -5.28 -31.43 0.44
N ASN A 62 -4.97 -31.53 -0.85
CA ASN A 62 -5.81 -32.28 -1.80
C ASN A 62 -5.91 -33.78 -1.45
N HIS A 63 -4.95 -34.30 -0.68
CA HIS A 63 -4.95 -35.66 -0.15
C HIS A 63 -5.90 -35.85 1.06
N ASP A 64 -6.31 -34.77 1.73
CA ASP A 64 -7.27 -34.76 2.83
C ASP A 64 -8.27 -33.60 2.70
N ALA A 65 -9.35 -33.86 1.96
CA ALA A 65 -10.38 -32.87 1.65
C ALA A 65 -11.08 -32.28 2.89
N LYS A 66 -11.00 -32.93 4.06
CA LYS A 66 -11.59 -32.40 5.31
C LYS A 66 -10.74 -31.30 5.93
N MET A 67 -9.43 -31.27 5.64
CA MET A 67 -8.50 -30.27 6.14
C MET A 67 -8.51 -28.99 5.29
N ILE A 68 -8.94 -29.07 4.02
CA ILE A 68 -8.99 -27.93 3.09
C ILE A 68 -9.75 -26.71 3.67
N PRO A 69 -10.96 -26.84 4.26
CA PRO A 69 -11.69 -25.70 4.82
C PRO A 69 -11.00 -25.08 6.04
N GLN A 70 -10.41 -25.91 6.90
CA GLN A 70 -9.67 -25.44 8.08
C GLN A 70 -8.44 -24.64 7.68
N ALA A 71 -7.64 -25.19 6.75
CA ALA A 71 -6.43 -24.52 6.26
C ALA A 71 -6.76 -23.21 5.52
N THR A 72 -7.80 -23.21 4.69
CA THR A 72 -8.27 -21.99 3.99
C THR A 72 -8.74 -20.91 4.96
N SER A 73 -9.43 -21.29 6.04
CA SER A 73 -9.90 -20.36 7.07
C SER A 73 -8.74 -19.71 7.82
N LEU A 74 -7.69 -20.49 8.14
CA LEU A 74 -6.48 -19.98 8.79
C LEU A 74 -5.75 -18.97 7.91
N VAL A 75 -5.56 -19.28 6.61
CA VAL A 75 -4.96 -18.36 5.63
C VAL A 75 -5.76 -17.06 5.55
N THR A 76 -7.09 -17.16 5.44
CA THR A 76 -7.98 -16.01 5.37
C THR A 76 -7.87 -15.14 6.63
N PHE A 77 -7.84 -15.77 7.80
CA PHE A 77 -7.66 -15.08 9.07
C PHE A 77 -6.33 -14.30 9.13
N THR A 78 -5.22 -14.95 8.76
CA THR A 78 -3.91 -14.29 8.73
C THR A 78 -3.86 -13.15 7.71
N GLN A 79 -4.52 -13.30 6.57
CA GLN A 79 -4.59 -12.27 5.54
C GLN A 79 -5.36 -11.04 6.02
N LEU A 80 -6.51 -11.24 6.67
CA LEU A 80 -7.30 -10.13 7.23
C LEU A 80 -6.54 -9.46 8.38
N GLY A 81 -5.95 -10.24 9.29
CA GLY A 81 -5.15 -9.71 10.40
C GLY A 81 -3.93 -8.92 9.91
N GLY A 82 -3.18 -9.47 8.97
CA GLY A 82 -2.04 -8.80 8.33
C GLY A 82 -2.45 -7.55 7.57
N GLY A 83 -3.59 -7.57 6.87
CA GLY A 83 -4.14 -6.41 6.18
C GLY A 83 -4.46 -5.26 7.14
N ILE A 84 -5.10 -5.56 8.28
CA ILE A 84 -5.41 -4.56 9.31
C ILE A 84 -4.12 -3.94 9.89
N ILE A 85 -3.14 -4.78 10.24
CA ILE A 85 -1.84 -4.32 10.75
C ILE A 85 -1.13 -3.45 9.71
N GLY A 86 -1.12 -3.87 8.44
CA GLY A 86 -0.51 -3.12 7.34
C GLY A 86 -1.14 -1.75 7.14
N VAL A 87 -2.48 -1.66 7.16
CA VAL A 87 -3.21 -0.38 7.07
C VAL A 87 -2.90 0.51 8.26
N ALA A 88 -2.81 -0.05 9.48
CA ALA A 88 -2.47 0.72 10.68
C ALA A 88 -1.05 1.31 10.60
N ILE A 89 -0.07 0.51 10.16
CA ILE A 89 1.31 0.97 9.96
C ILE A 89 1.37 2.05 8.87
N ALA A 90 0.72 1.81 7.72
CA ALA A 90 0.68 2.78 6.62
C ALA A 90 0.04 4.10 7.05
N GLY A 91 -1.08 4.05 7.78
CA GLY A 91 -1.75 5.21 8.35
C GLY A 91 -0.88 5.96 9.35
N ALA A 92 -0.17 5.25 10.23
CA ALA A 92 0.75 5.87 11.18
C ALA A 92 1.94 6.55 10.47
N VAL A 93 2.56 5.89 9.49
CA VAL A 93 3.64 6.49 8.68
C VAL A 93 3.12 7.72 7.95
N PHE A 94 1.96 7.64 7.32
CA PHE A 94 1.33 8.75 6.61
C PHE A 94 1.09 9.95 7.54
N ALA A 95 0.45 9.74 8.68
CA ALA A 95 0.11 10.80 9.63
C ALA A 95 1.36 11.50 10.22
N ASN A 96 2.44 10.75 10.44
CA ASN A 96 3.72 11.30 10.91
C ASN A 96 4.43 12.08 9.79
N LYS A 97 4.47 11.53 8.57
CA LYS A 97 5.15 12.19 7.44
C LYS A 97 4.38 13.39 6.91
N LEU A 98 3.05 13.39 6.97
CA LEU A 98 2.22 14.54 6.63
C LEU A 98 2.51 15.71 7.56
N ALA A 99 2.54 15.48 8.88
CA ALA A 99 2.88 16.52 9.85
C ALA A 99 4.30 17.08 9.62
N SER A 100 5.29 16.20 9.43
CA SER A 100 6.67 16.60 9.13
C SER A 100 6.77 17.41 7.84
N SER A 101 6.08 16.97 6.77
CA SER A 101 6.14 17.63 5.45
C SER A 101 5.43 18.99 5.47
N LEU A 102 4.32 19.13 6.20
CA LEU A 102 3.64 20.40 6.38
C LEU A 102 4.55 21.42 7.09
N PHE A 103 5.25 21.00 8.15
CA PHE A 103 6.16 21.87 8.89
C PHE A 103 7.37 22.29 8.05
N GLU A 104 7.92 21.39 7.22
CA GLU A 104 9.04 21.72 6.31
C GLU A 104 8.64 22.70 5.21
N ILE A 105 7.44 22.56 4.64
CA ILE A 105 6.98 23.38 3.50
C ILE A 105 6.44 24.73 4.00
N ALA A 106 5.74 24.74 5.14
CA ALA A 106 5.14 25.92 5.73
C ALA A 106 5.34 25.94 7.26
N PRO A 107 6.47 26.48 7.76
CA PRO A 107 6.79 26.50 9.19
C PRO A 107 5.79 27.27 10.05
N ASN A 108 5.09 28.24 9.45
CA ASN A 108 4.10 29.10 10.11
C ASN A 108 2.65 28.66 9.82
N PHE A 109 2.44 27.42 9.37
CA PHE A 109 1.09 26.93 9.05
C PHE A 109 0.23 26.81 10.31
N PRO A 110 -1.07 27.20 10.28
CA PRO A 110 -1.92 27.13 11.46
C PRO A 110 -2.06 25.68 11.97
N ALA A 111 -1.75 25.47 13.26
CA ALA A 111 -1.77 24.13 13.87
C ALA A 111 -3.15 23.47 13.84
N GLU A 112 -4.22 24.28 13.98
CA GLU A 112 -5.60 23.80 13.92
C GLU A 112 -5.98 23.27 12.53
N VAL A 113 -5.50 23.96 11.47
CA VAL A 113 -5.70 23.53 10.09
C VAL A 113 -4.85 22.30 9.79
N ALA A 114 -3.61 22.25 10.28
CA ALA A 114 -2.74 21.09 10.13
C ALA A 114 -3.36 19.82 10.75
N GLU A 115 -3.99 19.93 11.93
CA GLU A 115 -4.64 18.80 12.58
C GLU A 115 -5.91 18.37 11.85
N GLY A 116 -6.73 19.32 11.39
CA GLY A 116 -7.91 19.02 10.57
C GLY A 116 -7.53 18.27 9.28
N VAL A 117 -6.49 18.74 8.59
CA VAL A 117 -5.97 18.13 7.36
C VAL A 117 -5.46 16.70 7.56
N ARG A 118 -4.98 16.35 8.77
CA ARG A 118 -4.57 14.98 9.13
C ARG A 118 -5.76 14.07 9.36
N GLN A 119 -6.88 14.60 9.86
CA GLN A 119 -8.10 13.84 10.11
C GLN A 119 -8.96 13.64 8.86
N SER A 120 -8.96 14.61 7.94
CA SER A 120 -9.78 14.53 6.73
C SER A 120 -9.14 15.27 5.56
N VAL A 121 -9.03 14.57 4.43
CA VAL A 121 -8.62 15.16 3.15
C VAL A 121 -9.65 16.17 2.63
N THR A 122 -10.90 16.07 3.07
CA THR A 122 -11.99 16.95 2.60
C THR A 122 -11.80 18.40 3.07
N ILE A 123 -11.09 18.61 4.18
CA ILE A 123 -10.78 19.95 4.70
C ILE A 123 -9.96 20.77 3.69
N ILE A 124 -9.19 20.11 2.82
CA ILE A 124 -8.43 20.79 1.75
C ILE A 124 -9.34 21.68 0.90
N TYR A 125 -10.54 21.21 0.54
CA TYR A 125 -11.47 21.98 -0.31
C TYR A 125 -12.03 23.23 0.37
N THR A 126 -11.94 23.32 1.70
CA THR A 126 -12.40 24.48 2.48
C THR A 126 -11.33 25.54 2.70
N LEU A 127 -10.08 25.26 2.30
CA LEU A 127 -8.95 26.16 2.52
C LEU A 127 -8.76 27.17 1.38
N PRO A 128 -8.11 28.32 1.64
CA PRO A 128 -7.67 29.24 0.60
C PRO A 128 -6.76 28.55 -0.44
N PRO A 129 -6.79 28.97 -1.73
CA PRO A 129 -6.05 28.32 -2.81
C PRO A 129 -4.54 28.15 -2.52
N ASP A 130 -3.95 29.15 -1.90
CA ASP A 130 -2.55 29.22 -1.47
C ASP A 130 -2.22 28.18 -0.39
N GLN A 131 -3.15 27.88 0.52
CA GLN A 131 -2.99 26.82 1.51
C GLN A 131 -3.27 25.43 0.92
N GLN A 132 -4.19 25.32 -0.05
CA GLN A 132 -4.47 24.06 -0.75
C GLN A 132 -3.23 23.50 -1.43
N VAL A 133 -2.47 24.34 -2.14
CA VAL A 133 -1.24 23.90 -2.84
C VAL A 133 -0.22 23.32 -1.86
N VAL A 134 0.00 24.00 -0.73
CA VAL A 134 0.93 23.54 0.33
C VAL A 134 0.49 22.19 0.89
N VAL A 135 -0.79 22.05 1.23
CA VAL A 135 -1.33 20.82 1.81
C VAL A 135 -1.29 19.67 0.82
N ILE A 136 -1.62 19.91 -0.45
CA ILE A 136 -1.55 18.90 -1.51
C ILE A 136 -0.10 18.42 -1.70
N GLN A 137 0.87 19.33 -1.73
CA GLN A 137 2.29 18.96 -1.83
C GLN A 137 2.76 18.12 -0.63
N ALA A 138 2.36 18.49 0.58
CA ALA A 138 2.67 17.72 1.79
C ALA A 138 2.01 16.32 1.76
N TYR A 139 0.77 16.22 1.28
CA TYR A 139 0.07 14.95 1.07
C TYR A 139 0.80 14.04 0.09
N VAL A 140 1.20 14.57 -1.06
CA VAL A 140 1.93 13.81 -2.09
C VAL A 140 3.27 13.32 -1.53
N ARG A 141 4.02 14.15 -0.81
CA ARG A 141 5.25 13.73 -0.12
C ARG A 141 4.98 12.61 0.88
N ALA A 142 3.97 12.75 1.73
CA ALA A 142 3.64 11.75 2.73
C ALA A 142 3.25 10.41 2.09
N LEU A 143 2.46 10.43 1.00
CA LEU A 143 2.11 9.24 0.24
C LEU A 143 3.33 8.56 -0.39
N ASN A 144 4.29 9.32 -0.91
CA ASN A 144 5.54 8.76 -1.44
C ASN A 144 6.32 7.97 -0.38
N TYR A 145 6.35 8.43 0.87
CA TYR A 145 6.96 7.66 1.95
C TYR A 145 6.19 6.38 2.27
N VAL A 146 4.85 6.40 2.21
CA VAL A 146 4.03 5.18 2.40
C VAL A 146 4.32 4.17 1.30
N TYR A 147 4.41 4.60 0.04
CA TYR A 147 4.77 3.72 -1.08
C TYR A 147 6.19 3.15 -0.93
N LEU A 148 7.14 3.95 -0.43
CA LEU A 148 8.50 3.50 -0.17
C LEU A 148 8.56 2.47 0.96
N VAL A 149 7.76 2.63 2.03
CA VAL A 149 7.63 1.62 3.11
C VAL A 149 6.94 0.34 2.60
N GLY A 150 6.12 0.43 1.55
CA GLY A 150 5.54 -0.74 0.88
C GLY A 150 6.59 -1.67 0.25
N VAL A 151 7.72 -1.13 -0.20
CA VAL A 151 8.80 -1.91 -0.86
C VAL A 151 9.45 -2.96 0.07
N PRO A 152 9.99 -2.61 1.26
CA PRO A 152 10.56 -3.61 2.17
C PRO A 152 9.52 -4.62 2.66
N VAL A 153 8.25 -4.21 2.82
CA VAL A 153 7.16 -5.14 3.18
C VAL A 153 6.95 -6.18 2.08
N CYS A 154 6.94 -5.77 0.80
CA CYS A 154 6.81 -6.71 -0.32
C CYS A 154 8.02 -7.67 -0.42
N ILE A 155 9.23 -7.20 -0.07
CA ILE A 155 10.43 -8.03 -0.01
C ILE A 155 10.32 -9.08 1.09
N VAL A 156 9.91 -8.69 2.30
CA VAL A 156 9.69 -9.63 3.42
C VAL A 156 8.59 -10.63 3.08
N ALA A 157 7.50 -10.19 2.44
CA ALA A 157 6.44 -11.09 1.99
C ALA A 157 6.94 -12.12 0.96
N SER A 158 7.83 -11.71 0.05
CA SER A 158 8.45 -12.62 -0.94
C SER A 158 9.37 -13.65 -0.26
N LEU A 159 10.12 -13.24 0.77
CA LEU A 159 10.97 -14.14 1.55
C LEU A 159 10.17 -15.12 2.41
N ALA A 160 9.01 -14.70 2.95
CA ALA A 160 8.13 -15.57 3.71
C ALA A 160 7.42 -16.62 2.84
N ALA A 161 7.35 -16.40 1.52
CA ALA A 161 6.78 -17.33 0.55
C ALA A 161 7.77 -18.38 0.02
N LEU A 162 9.05 -18.27 0.41
CA LEU A 162 10.17 -19.10 -0.05
C LEU A 162 10.30 -20.37 0.80
#